data_AF-A0AAV2SRT4-F1
#
_entry.id   AF-A0AAV2SRT4-F1
#
_cell.length_a   1.000
_cell.length_b   1.000
_cell.length_c   1.000
_cell.angle_alpha   90.00
_cell.angle_beta   90.00
_cell.angle_gamma   90.00
#
_symmetry.space_group_name_H-M   'P 1'
#
loop_
_entity.id
_entity.type
_entity.pdbx_description
1 polymer ?
#
loop_
_entity_poly.entity_id
_entity_poly.type
_entity_poly.pdbx_seq_one_letter_code
_entity_poly.pdbx_strand_id
1 'polypeptide(L)'
;LIPIYFLVNGVFMLAMAILEVILIMTDLHENKCVKFSRIVYIFLPIWFIVGCVMVYRNYEPNYEIPPVGEDQSNYCKKSVYMFAFWSLNIHFILFGLFFCGCCCAC
;
A
#
# COMPACT_ATOMS: atom_id res chain seq x y z
N LEU A 1 -9.89 -9.18 10.28
CA LEU A 1 -9.66 -8.24 9.14
C LEU A 1 -8.53 -8.68 8.21
N ILE A 2 -8.82 -8.95 6.94
CA ILE A 2 -7.82 -8.89 5.87
C ILE A 2 -7.51 -7.41 5.66
N PRO A 3 -6.24 -6.94 5.72
CA PRO A 3 -5.94 -5.55 5.47
C PRO A 3 -6.31 -5.22 4.02
N ILE A 4 -7.45 -4.56 3.82
CA ILE A 4 -7.90 -4.02 2.51
C ILE A 4 -6.78 -3.20 1.86
N TYR A 5 -5.93 -2.60 2.69
CA TYR A 5 -4.67 -1.98 2.33
C TYR A 5 -3.88 -2.76 1.25
N PHE A 6 -3.70 -4.07 1.41
CA PHE A 6 -2.91 -4.89 0.49
C PHE A 6 -3.58 -5.16 -0.85
N LEU A 7 -4.88 -5.45 -0.83
CA LEU A 7 -5.64 -5.71 -2.05
C LEU A 7 -5.61 -4.48 -2.95
N VAL A 8 -5.85 -3.30 -2.38
CA VAL A 8 -5.85 -2.06 -3.15
C VAL A 8 -4.43 -1.70 -3.60
N ASN A 9 -3.40 -1.88 -2.76
CA ASN A 9 -2.02 -1.64 -3.19
C ASN A 9 -1.61 -2.55 -4.36
N GLY A 10 -1.94 -3.84 -4.28
CA GLY A 10 -1.65 -4.82 -5.33
C GLY A 10 -2.41 -4.53 -6.63
N VAL A 11 -3.72 -4.26 -6.55
CA VAL A 11 -4.54 -3.91 -7.72
C VAL A 11 -4.07 -2.60 -8.35
N PHE A 12 -3.73 -1.60 -7.53
CA PHE A 12 -3.19 -0.33 -8.02
C PHE A 12 -1.86 -0.56 -8.75
N MET A 13 -0.91 -1.30 -8.15
CA MET A 13 0.38 -1.59 -8.77
C MET A 13 0.24 -2.34 -10.11
N LEU A 14 -0.67 -3.32 -10.19
CA LEU A 14 -0.94 -4.05 -11.42
C LEU A 14 -1.57 -3.15 -12.49
N ALA A 15 -2.53 -2.32 -12.10
CA ALA A 15 -3.16 -1.36 -13.02
C ALA A 15 -2.15 -0.33 -13.55
N MET A 16 -1.25 0.15 -12.68
CA MET A 16 -0.13 1.02 -13.05
C MET A 16 0.78 0.34 -14.09
N ALA A 17 1.22 -0.88 -13.82
CA ALA A 17 2.10 -1.63 -14.72
C ALA A 17 1.43 -1.91 -16.08
N ILE A 18 0.14 -2.28 -16.09
CA ILE A 18 -0.62 -2.47 -17.33
C ILE A 18 -0.74 -1.16 -18.10
N LEU A 19 -1.01 -0.04 -17.41
CA LEU A 19 -1.12 1.26 -18.06
C LEU A 19 0.22 1.70 -18.67
N GLU A 20 1.34 1.52 -17.95
CA GLU A 20 2.67 1.79 -18.49
C GLU A 20 2.94 0.99 -19.77
N VAL A 21 2.62 -0.31 -19.77
CA VAL A 21 2.72 -1.15 -20.98
C VAL A 21 1.85 -0.60 -22.11
N ILE A 22 0.59 -0.24 -21.85
CA ILE A 22 -0.30 0.32 -22.88
C ILE A 22 0.24 1.64 -23.43
N LEU A 23 0.75 2.53 -22.56
CA LEU A 23 1.30 3.83 -22.97
C LEU A 23 2.54 3.66 -23.84
N ILE A 24 3.41 2.70 -23.52
CA ILE A 24 4.57 2.32 -24.34
C ILE A 24 4.11 1.79 -25.70
N MET A 25 3.12 0.89 -25.72
CA MET A 25 2.60 0.32 -26.97
C MET A 25 1.87 1.35 -27.86
N THR A 26 1.35 2.44 -27.28
CA THR A 26 0.55 3.44 -28.00
C THR A 26 1.33 4.72 -28.34
N ASP A 27 2.61 4.83 -27.98
CA ASP A 27 3.48 6.02 -28.20
C ASP A 27 2.92 7.35 -27.64
N LEU A 28 1.96 7.29 -26.70
CA LEU A 28 1.28 8.46 -26.11
C LEU A 28 1.97 8.94 -24.81
N HIS A 29 3.29 8.77 -24.72
CA HIS A 29 4.05 8.81 -23.48
C HIS A 29 4.05 10.20 -22.79
N GLU A 30 4.16 11.31 -23.54
CA GLU A 30 4.44 12.62 -22.91
C GLU A 30 3.28 13.22 -22.11
N ASN A 31 2.06 13.27 -22.66
CA ASN A 31 1.00 14.11 -22.08
C ASN A 31 0.16 13.43 -21.00
N LYS A 32 0.03 12.10 -21.04
CA LYS A 32 -0.76 11.35 -20.02
C LYS A 32 0.06 11.00 -18.79
N CYS A 33 1.37 10.85 -18.91
CA CYS A 33 2.25 10.49 -17.81
C CYS A 33 2.27 11.56 -16.71
N VAL A 34 2.24 12.85 -17.08
CA VAL A 34 2.20 13.98 -16.12
C VAL A 34 0.91 14.00 -15.29
N LYS A 35 -0.25 13.83 -15.93
CA LYS A 35 -1.55 13.84 -15.22
C LYS A 35 -1.68 12.62 -14.29
N PHE A 36 -1.19 11.48 -14.74
CA PHE A 36 -1.24 10.24 -13.98
C PHE A 36 -0.29 10.26 -12.78
N SER A 37 0.94 10.73 -13.00
CA SER A 37 1.93 10.95 -11.95
C SER A 37 1.37 11.82 -10.82
N ARG A 38 0.63 12.90 -11.15
CA ARG A 38 -0.02 13.74 -10.14
C ARG A 38 -1.05 13.00 -9.29
N ILE A 39 -1.84 12.10 -9.88
CA ILE A 39 -2.84 11.30 -9.16
C ILE A 39 -2.15 10.33 -8.20
N VAL A 40 -1.07 9.69 -8.67
CA VAL A 40 -0.26 8.75 -7.89
C VAL A 40 0.37 9.45 -6.69
N TYR A 41 0.94 10.64 -6.88
CA TYR A 41 1.53 11.44 -5.80
C TYR A 41 0.53 11.86 -4.72
N ILE A 42 -0.75 12.00 -5.05
CA ILE A 42 -1.80 12.33 -4.08
C ILE A 42 -2.33 11.04 -3.42
N PHE A 43 -2.52 9.99 -4.20
CA PHE A 43 -3.09 8.73 -3.73
C PHE A 43 -2.17 7.99 -2.76
N LEU A 44 -0.87 7.87 -3.07
CA LEU A 44 0.09 7.13 -2.24
C LEU A 44 0.14 7.62 -0.78
N PRO A 45 0.32 8.92 -0.46
CA PRO A 45 0.44 9.36 0.92
C PRO A 45 -0.87 9.18 1.70
N ILE A 46 -2.02 9.45 1.08
CA ILE A 46 -3.33 9.25 1.72
C ILE A 46 -3.54 7.77 2.02
N TRP A 47 -3.26 6.91 1.03
CA TRP A 47 -3.40 5.47 1.19
C TRP A 47 -2.43 4.91 2.24
N PHE A 48 -1.21 5.42 2.28
CA PHE A 48 -0.22 5.08 3.29
C PHE A 48 -0.69 5.40 4.71
N ILE A 49 -1.27 6.58 4.94
CA ILE A 49 -1.87 6.97 6.23
C ILE A 49 -3.00 5.99 6.62
N VAL A 50 -3.86 5.62 5.67
CA VAL A 50 -4.92 4.62 5.90
C VAL A 50 -4.34 3.25 6.27
N GLY A 51 -3.24 2.84 5.63
CA GLY A 51 -2.50 1.63 5.97
C GLY A 51 -1.99 1.64 7.41
N CYS A 52 -1.36 2.75 7.81
CA CYS A 52 -0.92 2.96 9.19
C CYS A 52 -2.09 2.85 10.17
N VAL A 53 -3.19 3.58 9.94
CA VAL A 53 -4.38 3.54 10.81
C VAL A 53 -4.94 2.12 10.90
N MET A 54 -5.02 1.38 9.80
CA MET A 54 -5.52 0.00 9.81
C MET A 54 -4.64 -0.95 10.62
N VAL A 55 -3.31 -0.81 10.57
CA VAL A 55 -2.38 -1.65 11.32
C VAL A 55 -2.37 -1.27 12.81
N TYR A 56 -2.30 0.02 13.12
CA TYR A 56 -2.24 0.49 14.51
C TYR A 56 -3.59 0.42 15.24
N ARG A 57 -4.73 0.54 14.55
CA ARG A 57 -6.06 0.39 15.18
C ARG A 57 -6.34 -1.04 15.64
N ASN A 58 -5.69 -2.03 15.04
CA ASN A 58 -5.81 -3.44 15.41
C ASN A 58 -4.64 -3.92 16.28
N TYR A 59 -3.94 -3.01 16.97
CA TYR A 59 -2.88 -3.40 17.88
C TYR A 59 -3.50 -4.15 19.08
N GLU A 60 -2.99 -5.36 19.36
CA GLU A 60 -3.66 -6.48 20.04
C GLU A 60 -4.76 -7.19 19.20
N PRO A 61 -4.43 -7.76 18.02
CA PRO A 61 -5.42 -8.50 17.26
C PRO A 61 -5.88 -9.72 18.04
N ASN A 62 -7.19 -9.97 18.09
CA ASN A 62 -7.70 -11.23 18.60
C ASN A 62 -7.40 -12.34 17.56
N TYR A 63 -6.48 -13.24 17.92
CA TYR A 63 -6.03 -14.35 17.08
C TYR A 63 -6.87 -15.63 17.27
N GLU A 64 -7.85 -15.60 18.19
CA GLU A 64 -8.72 -16.73 18.48
C GLU A 64 -9.64 -17.01 17.29
N ILE A 65 -9.78 -18.29 16.95
CA ILE A 65 -10.66 -18.75 15.88
C ILE A 65 -12.09 -18.61 16.41
N PRO A 66 -12.95 -17.76 15.80
CA PRO A 66 -14.33 -17.67 16.24
C PRO A 66 -15.03 -19.02 16.02
N PRO A 67 -15.89 -19.47 16.96
CA PRO A 67 -16.69 -20.68 16.81
C PRO A 67 -17.57 -20.62 15.55
N VAL A 68 -17.90 -21.79 15.00
CA VAL A 68 -18.69 -21.94 13.76
C VAL A 68 -20.05 -21.26 13.95
N GLY A 69 -20.24 -20.08 13.32
CA GLY A 69 -21.46 -19.28 13.41
C GLY A 69 -21.25 -17.84 13.89
N GLU A 70 -20.06 -17.48 14.38
CA GLU A 70 -19.73 -16.10 14.76
C GLU A 70 -19.06 -15.32 13.62
N ASP A 71 -19.28 -14.00 13.61
CA ASP A 71 -18.74 -13.08 12.62
C ASP A 71 -17.21 -13.18 12.52
N GLN A 72 -16.72 -13.75 11.43
CA GLN A 72 -15.29 -13.85 11.10
C GLN A 72 -14.62 -12.48 10.84
N SER A 73 -15.36 -11.38 10.96
CA SER A 73 -14.90 -10.01 10.69
C SER A 73 -13.67 -9.63 11.54
N ASN A 74 -13.62 -10.10 12.79
CA ASN A 74 -12.55 -9.80 13.74
C ASN A 74 -11.33 -10.73 13.62
N TYR A 75 -11.45 -11.87 12.94
CA TYR A 75 -10.33 -12.80 12.80
C TYR A 75 -9.25 -12.23 11.87
N CYS A 76 -8.03 -12.04 12.38
CA CYS A 76 -6.87 -11.66 11.58
C CYS A 76 -5.79 -12.74 11.72
N LYS A 77 -5.39 -13.37 10.61
CA LYS A 77 -4.29 -14.34 10.62
C LYS A 77 -2.98 -13.61 10.93
N LYS A 78 -2.26 -14.07 11.97
CA LYS A 78 -0.99 -13.50 12.44
C LYS A 78 0.04 -13.25 11.32
N SER A 79 0.13 -14.15 10.35
CA SER A 79 1.03 -14.00 9.20
C SER A 79 0.69 -12.80 8.31
N VAL A 80 -0.59 -12.53 8.08
CA VAL A 80 -1.07 -11.44 7.22
C VAL A 80 -0.85 -10.08 7.91
N TYR A 81 -1.05 -10.01 9.23
CA TYR A 81 -0.75 -8.82 10.02
C TYR A 81 0.75 -8.52 10.04
N MET A 82 1.60 -9.54 10.28
CA MET A 82 3.06 -9.35 10.24
C MET A 82 3.51 -8.85 8.86
N PHE A 83 2.95 -9.39 7.78
CA PHE A 83 3.24 -8.88 6.44
C PHE A 83 2.84 -7.41 6.29
N ALA A 84 1.66 -6.99 6.79
CA ALA A 84 1.20 -5.58 6.79
C ALA A 84 2.17 -4.66 7.50
N PHE A 85 2.58 -5.07 8.69
CA PHE A 85 3.53 -4.33 9.50
C PHE A 85 4.87 -4.16 8.79
N TRP A 86 5.45 -5.25 8.27
CA TRP A 86 6.73 -5.20 7.55
C TRP A 86 6.65 -4.37 6.27
N SER A 87 5.57 -4.50 5.49
CA SER A 87 5.37 -3.68 4.29
C SER A 87 5.31 -2.18 4.62
N LEU A 88 4.62 -1.77 5.69
CA LEU A 88 4.60 -0.36 6.11
C LEU A 88 6.00 0.12 6.54
N ASN A 89 6.73 -0.67 7.32
CA ASN A 89 8.07 -0.32 7.75
C ASN A 89 9.06 -0.17 6.58
N ILE A 90 8.96 -1.04 5.56
CA ILE A 90 9.77 -0.92 4.34
C ILE A 90 9.49 0.42 3.63
N HIS A 91 8.22 0.82 3.50
CA HIS A 91 7.87 2.11 2.91
C HIS A 91 8.44 3.28 3.72
N PHE A 92 8.36 3.24 5.06
CA PHE A 92 8.98 4.26 5.91
C PHE A 92 10.50 4.35 5.72
N ILE A 93 11.19 3.20 5.64
CA ILE A 93 12.64 3.15 5.42
C ILE A 93 12.98 3.75 4.06
N LEU A 94 12.24 3.40 3.00
CA LEU A 94 12.46 3.94 1.66
C LEU A 94 12.23 5.45 1.60
N PHE A 95 11.17 5.95 2.24
CA PHE A 95 10.93 7.39 2.35
C PHE A 95 12.06 8.09 3.12
N GLY A 96 12.48 7.54 4.27
CA GLY A 96 13.59 8.08 5.06
C GLY A 96 14.91 8.13 4.28
N LEU A 97 15.22 7.07 3.53
CA LEU A 97 16.40 7.01 2.66
C LEU A 97 16.33 8.01 1.51
N PHE A 98 15.16 8.21 0.91
CA PHE A 98 14.97 9.20 -0.15
C PHE A 98 15.23 10.62 0.37
N PHE A 99 14.63 10.98 1.52
CA PHE A 99 14.86 12.29 2.13
C PHE A 99 16.30 12.48 2.60
N CYS A 100 16.92 11.48 3.22
CA CYS A 100 18.31 11.56 3.66
C CYS A 100 19.30 11.64 2.48
N GLY A 101 19.09 10.80 1.45
CA GLY A 101 19.92 10.79 0.24
C GLY A 101 19.82 12.10 -0.56
N CYS A 102 18.64 12.71 -0.66
CA CYS A 102 18.47 14.01 -1.29
C CYS A 102 19.12 15.14 -0.47
N CYS A 103 19.05 15.10 0.86
CA CYS A 103 19.70 16.11 1.72
C CYS A 103 21.23 15.98 1.75
N CYS A 104 21.79 14.80 1.50
CA CYS A 104 23.24 14.56 1.47
C CYS A 104 23.86 14.68 0.06
N ALA A 105 23.04 14.77 -0.99
CA ALA A 105 23.49 14.89 -2.39
C ALA A 105 23.33 16.31 -2.98
N CYS A 106 22.86 17.27 -2.18
CA CYS A 106 22.90 18.71 -2.48
C CYS A 106 24.15 19.35 -1.85
#